data_AF-A0AA38YUC4-F1
#
_entry.id   AF-A0AA38YUC4-F1
#
_cell.length_a   1.000
_cell.length_b   1.000
_cell.length_c   1.000
_cell.angle_alpha   90.00
_cell.angle_beta   90.00
_cell.angle_gamma   90.00
#
_symmetry.space_group_name_H-M   'P 1'
#
loop_
_entity.id
_entity.type
_entity.pdbx_description
1 polymer ?
#
loop_
_entity_poly.entity_id
_entity_poly.type
_entity_poly.pdbx_seq_one_letter_code
_entity_poly.pdbx_strand_id
1 'polypeptide(L)'
;MAAASISKTLSKGARGLKNHWIPTPLFPHLYSSSAPVSASASASVSSASSVSSLTEPQSPGGEQRRGWTKWLLFVPGAVTFGLGSWQILRRQDKINMLDYRRKRLDLEPIPGSNLYSLNEKLDSLEFRRVKAKGFFDEKKSIYVGPRSRSISGVTENGYYLITPLMPIPDDPDSVQSPILVNRGWVPRSWRDKYLEDLPVDEQSKNIASPSIQESERSSWWRFWSKKPKTVEDQVPAVTPVEVVGVVRGSEKPSIFVPENDLCSRQWFYVDVPAISRASGLAENTIYIDDINENVNPSNPYPVPKEVSALIRSSVMPQDHLNYTLTWYACCFFQFSNACMHMLILLHLAILIFVFCIFSICLISAFSFYL
;
A
#
# COMPACT_ATOMS: atom_id res chain seq x y z
N MET A 1 -20.15 60.80 14.37
CA MET A 1 -20.73 60.51 13.04
C MET A 1 -19.94 59.35 12.44
N ALA A 2 -20.49 58.13 12.57
CA ALA A 2 -20.96 57.26 11.47
C ALA A 2 -19.80 56.52 10.76
N ALA A 3 -19.54 55.21 10.90
CA ALA A 3 -20.36 53.99 10.77
C ALA A 3 -20.88 53.70 9.35
N ALA A 4 -20.30 52.67 8.71
CA ALA A 4 -20.87 51.78 7.68
C ALA A 4 -19.80 50.68 7.42
N SER A 5 -19.93 49.37 7.67
CA SER A 5 -21.00 48.38 7.51
C SER A 5 -21.50 48.22 6.07
N ILE A 6 -20.94 47.24 5.36
CA ILE A 6 -21.60 46.57 4.23
C ILE A 6 -21.30 45.07 4.31
N SER A 7 -22.27 44.32 4.82
CA SER A 7 -22.46 42.90 4.55
C SER A 7 -23.37 42.76 3.33
N LYS A 8 -23.02 41.89 2.37
CA LYS A 8 -24.01 41.26 1.49
C LYS A 8 -23.64 39.81 1.21
N THR A 9 -24.60 38.99 1.59
CA THR A 9 -24.82 37.57 1.37
C THR A 9 -24.88 37.18 -0.11
N LEU A 10 -24.28 36.05 -0.46
CA LEU A 10 -24.68 35.25 -1.62
C LEU A 10 -24.62 33.76 -1.25
N SER A 11 -25.81 33.18 -1.13
CA SER A 11 -26.04 31.76 -0.92
C SER A 11 -26.22 31.03 -2.25
N LYS A 12 -25.90 29.72 -2.21
CA LYS A 12 -26.34 28.61 -3.07
C LYS A 12 -25.51 28.29 -4.31
N GLY A 13 -24.97 27.06 -4.30
CA GLY A 13 -25.11 26.16 -5.44
C GLY A 13 -23.83 25.54 -5.99
N ALA A 14 -23.06 24.77 -5.20
CA ALA A 14 -22.03 23.90 -5.75
C ALA A 14 -22.35 22.43 -5.42
N ARG A 15 -22.94 21.76 -6.40
CA ARG A 15 -23.12 20.30 -6.45
C ARG A 15 -21.74 19.64 -6.36
N GLY A 16 -21.58 18.75 -5.37
CA GLY A 16 -20.36 17.97 -5.19
C GLY A 16 -20.15 17.00 -6.35
N LEU A 17 -19.16 17.28 -7.20
CA LEU A 17 -18.60 16.29 -8.12
C LEU A 17 -17.72 15.33 -7.32
N LYS A 18 -18.21 14.09 -7.16
CA LYS A 18 -17.45 12.95 -6.67
C LYS A 18 -16.55 12.47 -7.80
N ASN A 19 -15.24 12.73 -7.71
CA ASN A 19 -14.28 12.12 -8.63
C ASN A 19 -14.08 10.64 -8.25
N HIS A 20 -14.81 9.76 -8.92
CA HIS A 20 -14.51 8.32 -8.99
C HIS A 20 -13.31 8.13 -9.93
N TRP A 21 -12.14 7.84 -9.37
CA TRP A 21 -10.99 7.40 -10.16
C TRP A 21 -11.04 5.88 -10.27
N ILE A 22 -11.38 5.38 -11.46
CA ILE A 22 -11.22 3.98 -11.87
C ILE A 22 -9.92 3.91 -12.70
N PRO A 23 -8.91 3.11 -12.33
CA PRO A 23 -7.78 2.86 -13.21
C PRO A 23 -8.15 1.76 -14.23
N THR A 24 -8.31 2.13 -15.50
CA THR A 24 -8.32 1.19 -16.62
C THR A 24 -6.89 0.80 -16.98
N PRO A 25 -6.53 -0.50 -17.06
CA PRO A 25 -5.25 -0.92 -17.61
C PRO A 25 -5.33 -0.97 -19.14
N LEU A 26 -4.48 -0.19 -19.82
CA LEU A 26 -4.24 -0.30 -21.26
C LEU A 26 -2.98 -1.14 -21.49
N PHE A 27 -3.15 -2.42 -21.80
CA PHE A 27 -2.14 -3.21 -22.50
C PHE A 27 -2.85 -4.04 -23.58
N PRO A 28 -2.57 -3.83 -24.88
CA PRO A 28 -2.93 -4.80 -25.88
C PRO A 28 -1.92 -5.94 -25.89
N HIS A 29 -2.44 -7.17 -25.76
CA HIS A 29 -1.77 -8.41 -26.11
C HIS A 29 -1.31 -8.35 -27.57
N LEU A 30 0.00 -8.52 -27.80
CA LEU A 30 0.51 -9.04 -29.06
C LEU A 30 1.48 -10.18 -28.77
N TYR A 31 0.96 -11.39 -28.96
CA TYR A 31 1.74 -12.58 -29.26
C TYR A 31 2.54 -12.34 -30.54
N SER A 32 3.84 -12.64 -30.53
CA SER A 32 4.53 -12.97 -31.77
C SER A 32 5.54 -14.08 -31.54
N SER A 33 5.37 -15.10 -32.38
CA SER A 33 6.10 -16.35 -32.49
C SER A 33 7.60 -16.15 -32.74
N SER A 34 8.36 -17.06 -32.14
CA SER A 34 9.74 -17.44 -32.45
C SER A 34 9.96 -17.85 -33.91
N ALA A 35 11.09 -17.45 -34.49
CA ALA A 35 12.08 -18.35 -35.14
C ALA A 35 13.34 -17.57 -35.59
N PRO A 36 14.52 -18.23 -35.66
CA PRO A 36 15.83 -17.57 -35.77
C PRO A 36 16.41 -17.63 -37.19
N VAL A 37 17.31 -16.71 -37.56
CA VAL A 37 18.28 -16.99 -38.63
C VAL A 37 19.63 -16.32 -38.38
N SER A 38 20.65 -17.12 -38.64
CA SER A 38 22.06 -16.96 -38.32
C SER A 38 22.83 -16.01 -39.26
N ALA A 39 23.99 -15.64 -38.74
CA ALA A 39 25.15 -15.00 -39.36
C ALA A 39 25.50 -15.41 -40.80
N SER A 40 26.11 -14.48 -41.56
CA SER A 40 27.51 -14.60 -42.01
C SER A 40 27.99 -13.36 -42.76
N ALA A 41 29.29 -13.09 -42.64
CA ALA A 41 30.03 -11.92 -43.06
C ALA A 41 30.64 -12.02 -44.48
N SER A 42 31.36 -10.96 -44.85
CA SER A 42 32.40 -10.84 -45.90
C SER A 42 31.92 -10.79 -47.36
N ALA A 43 32.57 -10.11 -48.31
CA ALA A 43 33.54 -9.01 -48.34
C ALA A 43 33.69 -8.60 -49.82
N SER A 44 34.37 -7.47 -50.05
CA SER A 44 35.15 -7.12 -51.24
C SER A 44 34.53 -6.25 -52.34
N VAL A 45 35.41 -5.34 -52.74
CA VAL A 45 35.33 -4.14 -53.55
C VAL A 45 35.55 -4.51 -55.02
N SER A 46 34.85 -3.86 -55.95
CA SER A 46 35.49 -3.22 -57.12
C SER A 46 34.51 -2.40 -57.96
N SER A 47 35.03 -1.24 -58.36
CA SER A 47 34.52 -0.17 -59.19
C SER A 47 34.32 -0.52 -60.66
N ALA A 48 33.24 -0.04 -61.28
CA ALA A 48 33.29 0.57 -62.61
C ALA A 48 31.98 1.36 -62.89
N SER A 49 32.18 2.58 -63.36
CA SER A 49 31.22 3.63 -63.66
C SER A 49 30.33 3.28 -64.86
N SER A 50 29.03 3.59 -64.79
CA SER A 50 28.28 4.09 -65.95
C SER A 50 27.07 4.89 -65.47
N VAL A 51 26.99 6.13 -65.99
CA VAL A 51 25.99 7.14 -65.67
C VAL A 51 24.71 6.83 -66.45
N SER A 52 23.57 6.79 -65.78
CA SER A 52 22.27 7.02 -66.39
C SER A 52 21.34 7.66 -65.37
N SER A 53 21.09 8.94 -65.61
CA SER A 53 20.21 9.84 -64.88
C SER A 53 18.75 9.57 -65.20
N LEU A 54 17.96 9.14 -64.20
CA LEU A 54 16.51 9.28 -64.19
C LEU A 54 16.03 9.62 -62.78
N THR A 55 15.90 10.92 -62.55
CA THR A 55 14.88 11.64 -61.76
C THR A 55 14.16 10.86 -60.65
N GLU A 56 14.59 11.04 -59.40
CA GLU A 56 13.73 10.84 -58.22
C GLU A 56 12.85 12.09 -57.97
N PRO A 57 11.57 11.93 -57.59
CA PRO A 57 10.73 13.05 -57.21
C PRO A 57 11.15 13.57 -55.83
N GLN A 58 11.57 14.84 -55.77
CA GLN A 58 11.80 15.52 -54.50
C GLN A 58 10.50 15.60 -53.68
N SER A 59 10.49 14.92 -52.53
CA SER A 59 9.46 15.08 -51.51
C SER A 59 9.69 16.40 -50.74
N PRO A 60 8.74 17.35 -50.73
CA PRO A 60 8.84 18.56 -49.93
C PRO A 60 8.38 18.22 -48.50
N GLY A 61 9.27 17.65 -47.68
CA GLY A 61 8.93 17.29 -46.29
C GLY A 61 10.08 17.33 -45.28
N GLY A 62 11.30 17.66 -45.72
CA GLY A 62 12.52 17.55 -44.89
C GLY A 62 12.71 18.64 -43.84
N GLU A 63 12.24 19.87 -44.08
CA GLU A 63 12.52 21.00 -43.19
C GLU A 63 11.67 20.99 -41.91
N GLN A 64 10.38 20.62 -41.98
CA GLN A 64 9.52 20.52 -40.80
C GLN A 64 9.96 19.40 -39.84
N ARG A 65 10.40 18.26 -40.39
CA ARG A 65 10.92 17.13 -39.58
C ARG A 65 12.18 17.49 -38.80
N ARG A 66 13.06 18.35 -39.33
CA ARG A 66 14.33 18.74 -38.69
C ARG A 66 14.17 19.69 -37.50
N GLY A 67 13.08 20.48 -37.47
CA GLY A 67 12.76 21.38 -36.36
C GLY A 67 12.22 20.64 -35.12
N TRP A 68 11.37 19.63 -35.33
CA TRP A 68 10.74 18.87 -34.24
C TRP A 68 11.72 17.97 -33.48
N THR A 69 12.74 17.42 -34.15
CA THR A 69 13.75 16.55 -33.50
C THR A 69 14.51 17.25 -32.38
N LYS A 70 14.69 18.58 -32.47
CA LYS A 70 15.39 19.36 -31.46
C LYS A 70 14.58 19.51 -30.16
N TRP A 71 13.26 19.62 -30.27
CA TRP A 71 12.35 19.71 -29.12
C TRP A 71 12.23 18.39 -28.35
N LEU A 72 12.44 17.25 -29.03
CA LEU A 72 12.46 15.94 -28.38
C LEU A 72 13.55 15.81 -27.31
N LEU A 73 14.65 16.56 -27.41
CA LEU A 73 15.71 16.57 -26.38
C LEU A 73 15.23 17.10 -25.02
N PHE A 74 14.17 17.91 -25.01
CA PHE A 74 13.61 18.48 -23.77
C PHE A 74 12.53 17.59 -23.14
N VAL A 75 12.01 16.60 -23.85
CA VAL A 75 10.93 15.73 -23.36
C VAL A 75 11.31 15.00 -22.06
N PRO A 76 12.49 14.37 -21.93
CA PRO A 76 12.89 13.74 -20.66
C PRO A 76 12.99 14.74 -19.49
N GLY A 77 13.47 15.96 -19.76
CA GLY A 77 13.51 17.04 -18.78
C GLY A 77 12.10 17.44 -18.32
N ALA A 78 11.16 17.60 -19.26
CA ALA A 78 9.77 17.93 -18.93
C ALA A 78 9.06 16.82 -18.13
N VAL A 79 9.31 15.54 -18.47
CA VAL A 79 8.75 14.40 -17.72
C VAL A 79 9.26 14.37 -16.29
N THR A 80 10.58 14.52 -16.09
CA THR A 80 11.17 14.51 -14.74
C THR A 80 10.76 15.73 -13.92
N PHE A 81 10.57 16.90 -14.54
CA PHE A 81 9.95 18.06 -13.89
C PHE A 81 8.52 17.77 -13.42
N GLY A 82 7.71 17.15 -14.28
CA GLY A 82 6.35 16.72 -13.95
C GLY A 82 6.31 15.73 -12.78
N LEU A 83 7.21 14.74 -12.79
CA LEU A 83 7.37 13.79 -11.67
C LEU A 83 7.78 14.49 -10.37
N GLY A 84 8.74 15.42 -10.41
CA GLY A 84 9.15 16.21 -9.25
C GLY A 84 7.99 17.04 -8.68
N SER A 85 7.23 17.70 -9.54
CA SER A 85 6.04 18.47 -9.15
C SER A 85 4.96 17.57 -8.54
N TRP A 86 4.71 16.40 -9.13
CA TRP A 86 3.77 15.43 -8.60
C TRP A 86 4.20 14.92 -7.21
N GLN A 87 5.49 14.70 -6.98
CA GLN A 87 6.00 14.28 -5.66
C GLN A 87 5.76 15.34 -4.57
N ILE A 88 5.83 16.64 -4.90
CA ILE A 88 5.48 17.72 -3.95
C ILE A 88 4.00 17.67 -3.57
N LEU A 89 3.11 17.55 -4.56
CA LEU A 89 1.66 17.47 -4.29
C LEU A 89 1.35 16.23 -3.46
N ARG A 90 1.94 15.09 -3.82
CA ARG A 90 1.76 13.83 -3.09
C ARG A 90 2.29 13.90 -1.67
N ARG A 91 3.39 14.61 -1.45
CA ARG A 91 3.93 14.90 -0.11
C ARG A 91 2.92 15.70 0.71
N GLN A 92 2.28 16.71 0.13
CA GLN A 92 1.30 17.52 0.86
C GLN A 92 0.07 16.70 1.25
N ASP A 93 -0.47 15.89 0.34
CA ASP A 93 -1.55 14.94 0.67
C ASP A 93 -1.15 14.03 1.82
N LYS A 94 0.11 13.55 1.79
CA LYS A 94 0.65 12.68 2.83
C LYS A 94 0.71 13.38 4.18
N ILE A 95 1.23 14.61 4.23
CA ILE A 95 1.28 15.41 5.45
C ILE A 95 -0.12 15.62 6.00
N ASN A 96 -1.06 16.06 5.16
CA ASN A 96 -2.44 16.30 5.57
C ASN A 96 -3.10 15.03 6.15
N MET A 97 -2.88 13.87 5.51
CA MET A 97 -3.39 12.59 6.00
C MET A 97 -2.78 12.20 7.35
N LEU A 98 -1.46 12.38 7.54
CA LEU A 98 -0.78 12.06 8.80
C LEU A 98 -1.20 13.01 9.92
N ASP A 99 -1.34 14.30 9.63
CA ASP A 99 -1.80 15.30 10.59
C ASP A 99 -3.25 15.07 11.00
N TYR A 100 -4.11 14.67 10.05
CA TYR A 100 -5.48 14.25 10.35
C TYR A 100 -5.50 13.10 11.36
N ARG A 101 -4.70 12.05 11.13
CA ARG A 101 -4.59 10.89 12.03
C ARG A 101 -4.05 11.30 13.40
N ARG A 102 -2.96 12.07 13.44
CA ARG A 102 -2.34 12.53 14.69
C ARG A 102 -3.33 13.32 15.54
N LYS A 103 -4.01 14.31 14.94
CA LYS A 103 -5.03 15.10 15.64
C LYS A 103 -6.11 14.23 16.26
N ARG A 104 -6.57 13.18 15.57
CA ARG A 104 -7.62 12.26 16.08
C ARG A 104 -7.11 11.37 17.21
N LEU A 105 -5.85 10.94 17.13
CA LEU A 105 -5.20 10.18 18.19
C LEU A 105 -4.94 11.03 19.43
N ASP A 106 -4.67 12.33 19.28
CA ASP A 106 -4.40 13.23 20.41
C ASP A 106 -5.66 13.64 21.18
N LEU A 107 -6.86 13.54 20.57
CA LEU A 107 -8.13 13.80 21.24
C LEU A 107 -8.37 12.86 22.42
N GLU A 108 -9.16 13.32 23.39
CA GLU A 108 -9.57 12.50 24.53
C GLU A 108 -10.28 11.20 24.08
N PRO A 109 -9.98 10.06 24.73
CA PRO A 109 -10.63 8.80 24.43
C PRO A 109 -12.14 8.86 24.63
N ILE A 110 -12.89 8.34 23.65
CA ILE A 110 -14.34 8.21 23.76
C ILE A 110 -14.66 7.06 24.72
N PRO A 111 -15.56 7.26 25.71
CA PRO A 111 -16.04 6.17 26.55
C PRO A 111 -16.75 5.10 25.72
N GLY A 112 -16.45 3.83 25.99
CA GLY A 112 -16.98 2.65 25.31
C GLY A 112 -18.51 2.56 25.37
N SER A 113 -19.09 3.09 26.44
CA SER A 113 -20.54 3.20 26.64
C SER A 113 -21.22 4.09 25.60
N ASN A 114 -20.52 5.07 25.01
CA ASN A 114 -21.12 6.03 24.07
C ASN A 114 -20.89 5.69 22.59
N LEU A 115 -20.26 4.56 22.27
CA LEU A 115 -19.76 4.28 20.92
C LEU A 115 -20.86 4.13 19.86
N TYR A 116 -21.96 3.46 20.21
CA TYR A 116 -23.07 3.21 19.28
C TYR A 116 -24.15 4.31 19.33
N SER A 117 -24.14 5.13 20.37
CA SER A 117 -25.04 6.29 20.54
C SER A 117 -24.68 7.47 19.64
N LEU A 118 -23.44 7.50 19.13
CA LEU A 118 -23.03 8.43 18.09
C LEU A 118 -23.72 7.97 16.80
N ASN A 119 -24.73 8.71 16.35
CA ASN A 119 -25.42 8.53 15.06
C ASN A 119 -24.48 8.82 13.84
N GLU A 120 -23.18 8.66 14.06
CA GLU A 120 -22.10 8.83 13.12
C GLU A 120 -21.78 7.49 12.46
N LYS A 121 -21.53 7.53 11.15
CA LYS A 121 -21.11 6.35 10.39
C LYS A 121 -19.79 5.83 10.97
N LEU A 122 -19.63 4.52 11.14
CA LEU A 122 -18.42 3.88 11.69
C LEU A 122 -17.10 4.42 11.08
N ASP A 123 -17.10 4.71 9.78
CA ASP A 123 -15.98 5.30 9.05
C ASP A 123 -15.50 6.65 9.62
N SER A 124 -16.39 7.46 10.21
CA SER A 124 -16.01 8.76 10.80
C SER A 124 -15.18 8.57 12.07
N LEU A 125 -15.36 7.47 12.79
CA LEU A 125 -14.67 7.18 14.05
C LEU A 125 -13.25 6.67 13.85
N GLU A 126 -12.82 6.40 12.61
CA GLU A 126 -11.46 5.91 12.33
C GLU A 126 -10.39 6.82 12.96
N PHE A 127 -9.38 6.19 13.57
CA PHE A 127 -8.29 6.83 14.30
C PHE A 127 -8.67 7.54 15.60
N ARG A 128 -9.90 7.37 16.12
CA ARG A 128 -10.23 7.83 17.48
C ARG A 128 -9.81 6.82 18.53
N ARG A 129 -9.26 7.34 19.63
CA ARG A 129 -9.07 6.58 20.86
C ARG A 129 -10.41 6.31 21.53
N VAL A 130 -10.53 5.12 22.07
CA VAL A 130 -11.70 4.59 22.76
C VAL A 130 -11.25 3.89 24.01
N LYS A 131 -12.00 4.10 25.10
CA LYS A 131 -11.78 3.42 26.37
C LYS A 131 -12.94 2.47 26.62
N ALA A 132 -12.72 1.17 26.50
CA ALA A 132 -13.75 0.14 26.58
C ALA A 132 -13.50 -0.80 27.77
N LYS A 133 -14.57 -1.18 28.48
CA LYS A 133 -14.51 -2.13 29.58
C LYS A 133 -15.45 -3.30 29.32
N GLY A 134 -14.99 -4.52 29.55
CA GLY A 134 -15.75 -5.72 29.26
C GLY A 134 -15.01 -6.99 29.68
N PHE A 135 -15.45 -8.14 29.20
CA PHE A 135 -14.69 -9.38 29.31
C PHE A 135 -14.43 -10.02 27.95
N PHE A 136 -13.29 -10.71 27.81
CA PHE A 136 -12.93 -11.34 26.54
C PHE A 136 -13.59 -12.72 26.39
N ASP A 137 -14.23 -12.95 25.24
CA ASP A 137 -14.69 -14.29 24.84
C ASP A 137 -13.57 -15.01 24.05
N GLU A 138 -12.66 -15.64 24.79
CA GLU A 138 -11.48 -16.31 24.24
C GLU A 138 -11.83 -17.47 23.30
N LYS A 139 -13.01 -18.10 23.46
CA LYS A 139 -13.45 -19.20 22.60
C LYS A 139 -13.72 -18.72 21.18
N LYS A 140 -14.02 -17.42 21.01
CA LYS A 140 -14.30 -16.77 19.73
C LYS A 140 -13.13 -15.92 19.21
N SER A 141 -11.94 -16.10 19.78
CA SER A 141 -10.71 -15.47 19.31
C SER A 141 -10.35 -15.91 17.89
N ILE A 142 -9.92 -14.96 17.06
CA ILE A 142 -9.52 -15.15 15.67
C ILE A 142 -8.04 -14.74 15.51
N TYR A 143 -7.29 -15.58 14.81
CA TYR A 143 -5.86 -15.38 14.53
C TYR A 143 -5.67 -14.94 13.08
N VAL A 144 -5.23 -13.69 12.86
CA VAL A 144 -5.01 -13.12 11.52
C VAL A 144 -3.52 -13.07 11.19
N GLY A 145 -3.09 -13.75 10.14
CA GLY A 145 -1.69 -13.78 9.73
C GLY A 145 -1.41 -14.60 8.46
N PRO A 146 -0.14 -14.71 8.06
CA PRO A 146 1.05 -14.41 8.85
C PRO A 146 1.31 -12.89 9.03
N ARG A 147 1.78 -12.50 10.22
CA ARG A 147 2.26 -11.14 10.54
C ARG A 147 3.70 -11.20 11.05
N SER A 148 4.62 -10.59 10.32
CA SER A 148 6.02 -10.52 10.72
C SER A 148 6.26 -9.38 11.71
N ARG A 149 7.05 -9.63 12.76
CA ARG A 149 7.53 -8.63 13.71
C ARG A 149 9.02 -8.85 13.95
N SER A 150 9.79 -7.76 14.06
CA SER A 150 11.18 -7.84 14.50
C SER A 150 11.24 -7.81 16.03
N ILE A 151 11.81 -8.85 16.63
CA ILE A 151 12.01 -9.00 18.06
C ILE A 151 13.52 -9.17 18.27
N SER A 152 14.15 -8.24 18.98
CA SER A 152 15.60 -8.27 19.25
C SER A 152 16.48 -8.43 18.00
N GLY A 153 16.04 -7.88 16.87
CA GLY A 153 16.75 -7.97 15.58
C GLY A 153 16.45 -9.24 14.76
N VAL A 154 15.69 -10.18 15.30
CA VAL A 154 15.24 -11.39 14.59
C VAL A 154 13.81 -11.18 14.09
N THR A 155 13.56 -11.47 12.82
CA THR A 155 12.20 -11.40 12.27
C THR A 155 11.46 -12.69 12.58
N GLU A 156 10.42 -12.59 13.39
CA GLU A 156 9.53 -13.70 13.71
C GLU A 156 8.17 -13.51 13.05
N ASN A 157 7.59 -14.61 12.60
CA ASN A 157 6.25 -14.63 12.05
C ASN A 157 5.26 -15.07 13.12
N GLY A 158 4.13 -14.38 13.22
CA GLY A 158 3.06 -14.68 14.16
C GLY A 158 1.71 -14.26 13.61
N TYR A 159 0.79 -13.94 14.51
CA TYR A 159 -0.60 -13.59 14.20
C TYR A 159 -1.04 -12.38 15.01
N TYR A 160 -2.00 -11.61 14.49
CA TYR A 160 -2.80 -10.73 15.32
C TYR A 160 -3.92 -11.52 15.99
N LEU A 161 -4.08 -11.35 17.30
CA LEU A 161 -5.13 -11.96 18.10
C LEU A 161 -6.29 -10.98 18.21
N ILE A 162 -7.40 -11.30 17.54
CA ILE A 162 -8.64 -10.50 17.58
C ILE A 162 -9.65 -11.24 18.44
N THR A 163 -10.07 -10.62 19.54
CA THR A 163 -11.00 -11.25 20.50
C THR A 163 -12.21 -10.35 20.71
N PRO A 164 -13.44 -10.89 20.70
CA PRO A 164 -14.62 -10.16 21.13
C PRO A 164 -14.53 -9.72 22.59
N LEU A 165 -14.75 -8.42 22.83
CA LEU A 165 -14.96 -7.85 24.15
C LEU A 165 -16.46 -7.72 24.39
N MET A 166 -16.96 -8.48 25.35
CA MET A 166 -18.37 -8.60 25.68
C MET A 166 -18.78 -7.61 26.80
N PRO A 167 -20.03 -7.11 26.77
CA PRO A 167 -20.56 -6.22 27.80
C PRO A 167 -20.65 -6.91 29.16
N ILE A 168 -20.30 -6.21 30.23
CA ILE A 168 -20.52 -6.65 31.61
C ILE A 168 -21.94 -6.24 32.01
N PRO A 169 -22.79 -7.18 32.45
CA PRO A 169 -24.12 -6.85 32.95
C PRO A 169 -24.04 -5.84 34.11
N ASP A 170 -24.97 -4.89 34.14
CA ASP A 170 -25.15 -3.90 35.22
C ASP A 170 -23.99 -2.93 35.46
N ASP A 171 -22.99 -2.86 34.57
CA ASP A 171 -21.87 -1.90 34.65
C ASP A 171 -22.04 -0.75 33.63
N PRO A 172 -22.30 0.50 34.08
CA PRO A 172 -22.49 1.64 33.18
C PRO A 172 -21.23 2.06 32.42
N ASP A 173 -20.04 1.69 32.93
CA ASP A 173 -18.76 1.97 32.28
C ASP A 173 -18.39 0.90 31.24
N SER A 174 -19.17 -0.18 31.16
CA SER A 174 -18.97 -1.24 30.18
C SER A 174 -19.42 -0.83 28.78
N VAL A 175 -18.92 -1.55 27.77
CA VAL A 175 -19.44 -1.46 26.40
C VAL A 175 -20.92 -1.84 26.40
N GLN A 176 -21.75 -1.13 25.64
CA GLN A 176 -23.19 -1.45 25.53
C GLN A 176 -23.47 -2.62 24.59
N SER A 177 -22.55 -2.87 23.66
CA SER A 177 -22.65 -3.96 22.69
C SER A 177 -21.25 -4.51 22.45
N PRO A 178 -21.13 -5.80 22.06
CA PRO A 178 -19.84 -6.40 21.80
C PRO A 178 -19.01 -5.59 20.80
N ILE A 179 -17.71 -5.51 21.05
CA ILE A 179 -16.73 -4.92 20.13
C ILE A 179 -15.62 -5.92 19.82
N LEU A 180 -14.97 -5.78 18.67
CA LEU A 180 -13.79 -6.57 18.32
C LEU A 180 -12.53 -5.82 18.74
N VAL A 181 -11.63 -6.50 19.45
CA VAL A 181 -10.37 -5.93 19.91
C VAL A 181 -9.22 -6.74 19.33
N ASN A 182 -8.37 -6.10 18.53
CA ASN A 182 -7.06 -6.65 18.21
C ASN A 182 -6.12 -6.39 19.39
N ARG A 183 -5.88 -7.43 20.17
CA ARG A 183 -5.06 -7.40 21.39
C ARG A 183 -3.57 -7.31 21.09
N GLY A 184 -3.18 -7.52 19.83
CA GLY A 184 -1.81 -7.40 19.38
C GLY A 184 -1.24 -8.69 18.81
N TRP A 185 0.08 -8.71 18.70
CA TRP A 185 0.83 -9.78 18.06
C TRP A 185 1.12 -10.93 19.04
N VAL A 186 0.95 -12.16 18.55
CA VAL A 186 1.28 -13.40 19.26
C VAL A 186 2.12 -14.33 18.37
N PRO A 187 3.02 -15.14 18.97
CA PRO A 187 3.81 -16.13 18.22
C PRO A 187 2.92 -17.27 17.70
N ARG A 188 3.42 -18.04 16.73
CA ARG A 188 2.65 -19.11 16.07
C ARG A 188 2.09 -20.15 17.03
N SER A 189 2.85 -20.49 18.08
CA SER A 189 2.48 -21.49 19.08
C SER A 189 1.14 -21.22 19.76
N TRP A 190 0.70 -19.96 19.86
CA TRP A 190 -0.60 -19.62 20.42
C TRP A 190 -1.76 -20.12 19.56
N ARG A 191 -1.63 -20.00 18.24
CA ARG A 191 -2.64 -20.50 17.31
C ARG A 191 -2.65 -22.02 17.31
N ASP A 192 -1.47 -22.63 17.27
CA ASP A 192 -1.34 -24.09 17.22
C ASP A 192 -1.97 -24.72 18.46
N LYS A 193 -1.67 -24.19 19.65
CA LYS A 193 -2.33 -24.59 20.90
C LYS A 193 -3.84 -24.37 20.88
N TYR A 194 -4.30 -23.22 20.40
CA TYR A 194 -5.74 -22.94 20.30
C TYR A 194 -6.46 -23.97 19.41
N LEU A 195 -5.84 -24.38 18.28
CA LEU A 195 -6.40 -25.39 17.39
C LEU A 195 -6.39 -26.81 17.99
N GLU A 196 -5.39 -27.14 18.82
CA GLU A 196 -5.33 -28.39 19.58
C GLU A 196 -6.42 -28.46 20.67
N ASP A 197 -6.73 -27.32 21.30
CA ASP A 197 -7.73 -27.21 22.37
C ASP A 197 -9.19 -27.20 21.82
N LEU A 198 -9.40 -27.11 20.50
CA LEU A 198 -10.74 -27.15 19.90
C LEU A 198 -11.37 -28.55 20.02
N PRO A 199 -12.68 -28.66 20.35
CA PRO A 199 -13.38 -29.95 20.42
C PRO A 199 -13.32 -30.72 19.09
N VAL A 200 -13.03 -32.02 19.19
CA VAL A 200 -12.69 -32.97 18.09
C VAL A 200 -13.76 -33.07 16.96
N ASP A 201 -14.96 -32.55 17.16
CA ASP A 201 -16.05 -32.61 16.16
C ASP A 201 -15.79 -31.75 14.91
N GLU A 202 -14.87 -30.78 14.97
CA GLU A 202 -14.49 -29.92 13.83
C GLU A 202 -13.20 -30.36 13.10
N GLN A 203 -12.40 -31.26 13.68
CA GLN A 203 -11.13 -31.74 13.09
C GLN A 203 -11.32 -32.68 11.88
N SER A 204 -12.51 -33.24 11.68
CA SER A 204 -12.74 -34.33 10.71
C SER A 204 -12.91 -33.92 9.25
N LYS A 205 -12.89 -32.61 8.90
CA LYS A 205 -13.14 -32.16 7.51
C LYS A 205 -11.93 -31.61 6.75
N ASN A 206 -10.78 -31.38 7.38
CA ASN A 206 -9.69 -30.59 6.76
C ASN A 206 -8.36 -31.34 6.54
N ILE A 207 -8.34 -32.68 6.55
CA ILE A 207 -7.17 -33.44 6.08
C ILE A 207 -7.60 -34.39 4.98
N ALA A 208 -7.66 -33.87 3.75
CA ALA A 208 -7.63 -34.69 2.55
C ALA A 208 -6.19 -34.74 2.02
N SER A 209 -5.49 -35.86 2.26
CA SER A 209 -4.43 -36.41 1.39
C SER A 209 -4.00 -37.81 1.84
N PRO A 210 -3.40 -38.63 0.96
CA PRO A 210 -3.77 -40.04 0.81
C PRO A 210 -2.88 -41.03 1.57
N SER A 211 -3.52 -42.16 1.91
CA SER A 211 -3.00 -43.53 2.06
C SER A 211 -1.53 -43.72 2.49
N ILE A 212 -1.32 -44.10 3.76
CA ILE A 212 -0.30 -45.10 4.13
C ILE A 212 -0.90 -46.04 5.18
N GLN A 213 -0.54 -47.31 5.01
CA GLN A 213 -1.18 -48.52 5.49
C GLN A 213 -1.38 -48.62 7.01
N GLU A 214 -2.55 -49.17 7.31
CA GLU A 214 -3.00 -49.74 8.55
C GLU A 214 -2.28 -51.09 8.79
N SER A 215 -1.45 -51.17 9.84
CA SER A 215 -1.32 -52.36 10.68
C SER A 215 -0.38 -52.07 11.85
N GLU A 216 -0.76 -52.58 13.03
CA GLU A 216 0.06 -52.63 14.26
C GLU A 216 0.15 -51.36 15.13
N ARG A 217 -0.99 -50.94 15.71
CA ARG A 217 -0.94 -50.32 17.05
C ARG A 217 -2.19 -50.60 17.89
N SER A 218 -2.61 -51.86 17.90
CA SER A 218 -3.55 -52.39 18.90
C SER A 218 -2.75 -53.09 20.00
N SER A 219 -2.38 -52.37 21.07
CA SER A 219 -2.02 -52.97 22.38
C SER A 219 -1.60 -52.01 23.50
N TRP A 220 -1.55 -50.69 23.26
CA TRP A 220 -1.08 -49.73 24.29
C TRP A 220 -2.19 -48.96 25.01
N TRP A 221 -3.44 -49.07 24.54
CA TRP A 221 -4.61 -48.35 25.06
C TRP A 221 -5.23 -48.96 26.33
N ARG A 222 -4.86 -50.20 26.69
CA ARG A 222 -5.38 -50.89 27.88
C ARG A 222 -4.71 -50.48 29.19
N PHE A 223 -3.71 -49.59 29.16
CA PHE A 223 -2.96 -49.16 30.34
C PHE A 223 -3.27 -47.72 30.81
N TRP A 224 -4.04 -46.95 30.04
CA TRP A 224 -4.32 -45.53 30.32
C TRP A 224 -5.77 -45.23 30.70
N SER A 225 -6.54 -46.22 31.14
CA SER A 225 -7.91 -46.01 31.62
C SER A 225 -7.92 -45.52 33.08
N LYS A 226 -7.39 -44.32 33.33
CA LYS A 226 -7.78 -43.56 34.52
C LYS A 226 -9.09 -42.87 34.22
N LYS A 227 -10.16 -43.26 34.94
CA LYS A 227 -11.44 -42.55 34.94
C LYS A 227 -11.18 -41.04 35.12
N PRO A 228 -11.76 -40.15 34.30
CA PRO A 228 -11.65 -38.73 34.57
C PRO A 228 -12.32 -38.48 35.92
N LYS A 229 -11.57 -37.88 36.85
CA LYS A 229 -12.18 -37.23 38.02
C LYS A 229 -13.07 -36.13 37.46
N THR A 230 -14.37 -36.22 37.75
CA THR A 230 -15.28 -35.09 37.66
C THR A 230 -14.68 -33.98 38.50
N VAL A 231 -13.99 -33.04 37.85
CA VAL A 231 -13.65 -31.76 38.43
C VAL A 231 -14.91 -30.93 38.19
N GLU A 232 -15.62 -30.60 39.27
CA GLU A 232 -16.65 -29.58 39.27
C GLU A 232 -16.19 -28.42 38.38
N ASP A 233 -17.01 -28.10 37.37
CA ASP A 233 -16.79 -27.03 36.41
C ASP A 233 -16.80 -25.69 37.14
N GLN A 234 -15.65 -25.33 37.73
CA GLN A 234 -15.43 -23.97 38.19
C GLN A 234 -15.23 -23.13 36.93
N VAL A 235 -16.33 -22.53 36.46
CA VAL A 235 -16.32 -21.47 35.46
C VAL A 235 -15.19 -20.52 35.86
N PRO A 236 -14.11 -20.39 35.07
CA PRO A 236 -13.00 -19.52 35.44
C PRO A 236 -13.57 -18.13 35.66
N ALA A 237 -13.30 -17.54 36.84
CA ALA A 237 -13.76 -16.22 37.19
C ALA A 237 -13.34 -15.25 36.08
N VAL A 238 -14.31 -14.85 35.25
CA VAL A 238 -14.08 -14.00 34.09
C VAL A 238 -13.72 -12.62 34.63
N THR A 239 -12.43 -12.27 34.60
CA THR A 239 -11.97 -10.99 35.10
C THR A 239 -12.34 -9.89 34.11
N PRO A 240 -13.00 -8.80 34.57
CA PRO A 240 -13.25 -7.66 33.71
C PRO A 240 -11.93 -6.98 33.34
N VAL A 241 -11.82 -6.57 32.07
CA VAL A 241 -10.64 -5.92 31.52
C VAL A 241 -11.04 -4.55 30.97
N GLU A 242 -10.17 -3.57 31.20
CA GLU A 242 -10.24 -2.24 30.61
C GLU A 242 -9.21 -2.15 29.49
N VAL A 243 -9.67 -1.73 28.30
CA VAL A 243 -8.87 -1.63 27.08
C VAL A 243 -8.92 -0.20 26.58
N VAL A 244 -7.76 0.39 26.30
CA VAL A 244 -7.66 1.64 25.55
C VAL A 244 -7.18 1.29 24.16
N GLY A 245 -8.04 1.49 23.17
CA GLY A 245 -7.75 1.13 21.77
C GLY A 245 -8.05 2.25 20.79
N VAL A 246 -7.65 2.06 19.55
CA VAL A 246 -7.92 2.98 18.44
C VAL A 246 -8.86 2.33 17.45
N VAL A 247 -9.94 3.01 17.07
CA VAL A 247 -10.88 2.51 16.05
C VAL A 247 -10.23 2.40 14.69
N ARG A 248 -10.41 1.26 14.04
CA ARG A 248 -9.87 0.93 12.72
C ARG A 248 -10.96 0.28 11.86
N GLY A 249 -10.86 0.46 10.55
CA GLY A 249 -11.68 -0.28 9.58
C GLY A 249 -11.00 -1.54 9.08
N SER A 250 -11.70 -2.27 8.20
CA SER A 250 -11.13 -3.42 7.48
C SER A 250 -9.87 -3.03 6.69
N GLU A 251 -8.92 -3.96 6.62
CA GLU A 251 -7.75 -3.85 5.78
C GLU A 251 -8.12 -4.05 4.31
N LYS A 252 -7.36 -3.41 3.42
CA LYS A 252 -7.46 -3.61 1.97
C LYS A 252 -6.31 -4.53 1.54
N PRO A 253 -6.58 -5.81 1.21
CA PRO A 253 -5.54 -6.73 0.80
C PRO A 253 -4.92 -6.33 -0.55
N SER A 254 -3.69 -6.80 -0.78
CA SER A 254 -3.04 -6.73 -2.10
C SER A 254 -3.54 -7.86 -2.99
N ILE A 255 -3.38 -7.73 -4.31
CA ILE A 255 -3.78 -8.74 -5.31
C ILE A 255 -3.10 -10.11 -5.14
N PHE A 256 -2.03 -10.19 -4.34
CA PHE A 256 -1.29 -11.42 -4.07
C PHE A 256 -1.67 -12.07 -2.73
N VAL A 257 -2.52 -11.42 -1.93
CA VAL A 257 -2.98 -11.96 -0.65
C VAL A 257 -4.18 -12.86 -0.92
N PRO A 258 -4.16 -14.13 -0.47
CA PRO A 258 -5.32 -15.01 -0.60
C PRO A 258 -6.54 -14.51 0.17
N GLU A 259 -7.72 -14.95 -0.26
CA GLU A 259 -8.98 -14.66 0.43
C GLU A 259 -9.03 -15.32 1.81
N ASN A 260 -9.73 -14.69 2.75
CA ASN A 260 -10.01 -15.28 4.06
C ASN A 260 -10.98 -16.46 3.92
N ASP A 261 -10.78 -17.51 4.72
CA ASP A 261 -11.66 -18.67 4.76
C ASP A 261 -12.21 -18.88 6.18
N LEU A 262 -13.53 -18.72 6.31
CA LEU A 262 -14.26 -18.85 7.56
C LEU A 262 -14.32 -20.32 8.05
N CYS A 263 -14.43 -21.28 7.13
CA CYS A 263 -14.60 -22.70 7.46
C CYS A 263 -13.29 -23.31 7.96
N SER A 264 -12.16 -22.98 7.34
CA SER A 264 -10.84 -23.44 7.79
C SER A 264 -10.21 -22.55 8.87
N ARG A 265 -10.91 -21.49 9.33
CA ARG A 265 -10.41 -20.50 10.30
C ARG A 265 -9.07 -19.89 9.87
N GLN A 266 -8.89 -19.72 8.56
CA GLN A 266 -7.68 -19.18 7.96
C GLN A 266 -7.89 -17.72 7.55
N TRP A 267 -7.22 -16.81 8.25
CA TRP A 267 -7.39 -15.37 8.07
C TRP A 267 -6.06 -14.73 7.72
N PHE A 268 -5.98 -14.05 6.58
CA PHE A 268 -4.78 -13.40 6.06
C PHE A 268 -4.77 -11.89 6.30
N TYR A 269 -5.95 -11.25 6.23
CA TYR A 269 -6.13 -9.82 6.45
C TYR A 269 -7.34 -9.55 7.33
N VAL A 270 -7.39 -8.37 7.96
CA VAL A 270 -8.49 -8.01 8.86
C VAL A 270 -9.70 -7.59 8.02
N ASP A 271 -10.74 -8.43 8.00
CA ASP A 271 -12.05 -8.11 7.42
C ASP A 271 -13.08 -8.05 8.55
N VAL A 272 -13.42 -6.84 9.00
CA VAL A 272 -14.26 -6.62 10.19
C VAL A 272 -15.64 -7.29 10.04
N PRO A 273 -16.43 -7.06 8.97
CA PRO A 273 -17.69 -7.76 8.77
C PRO A 273 -17.58 -9.30 8.78
N ALA A 274 -16.57 -9.87 8.12
CA ALA A 274 -16.39 -11.32 8.08
C ALA A 274 -15.99 -11.90 9.44
N ILE A 275 -15.09 -11.22 10.17
CA ILE A 275 -14.67 -11.59 11.53
C ILE A 275 -15.87 -11.50 12.49
N SER A 276 -16.65 -10.41 12.41
CA SER A 276 -17.87 -10.26 13.21
C SER A 276 -18.83 -11.43 12.99
N ARG A 277 -19.09 -11.82 11.73
CA ARG A 277 -19.93 -12.98 11.41
C ARG A 277 -19.38 -14.28 11.99
N ALA A 278 -18.07 -14.52 11.85
CA ALA A 278 -17.43 -15.71 12.41
C ALA A 278 -17.49 -15.77 13.95
N SER A 279 -17.48 -14.61 14.62
CA SER A 279 -17.68 -14.49 16.06
C SER A 279 -19.17 -14.43 16.49
N GLY A 280 -20.12 -14.52 15.55
CA GLY A 280 -21.55 -14.42 15.83
C GLY A 280 -22.01 -13.03 16.30
N LEU A 281 -21.33 -11.98 15.84
CA LEU A 281 -21.62 -10.58 16.12
C LEU A 281 -22.21 -9.89 14.87
N ALA A 282 -22.73 -8.67 15.04
CA ALA A 282 -23.28 -7.88 13.95
C ALA A 282 -22.16 -7.35 13.01
N GLU A 283 -22.44 -7.23 11.71
CA GLU A 283 -21.43 -6.79 10.72
C GLU A 283 -20.94 -5.35 10.94
N ASN A 284 -21.73 -4.52 11.62
CA ASN A 284 -21.38 -3.15 11.99
C ASN A 284 -20.66 -3.04 13.35
N THR A 285 -20.21 -4.17 13.92
CA THR A 285 -19.44 -4.18 15.17
C THR A 285 -18.15 -3.36 15.02
N ILE A 286 -17.89 -2.54 16.04
CA ILE A 286 -16.70 -1.70 16.09
C ILE A 286 -15.46 -2.56 16.30
N TYR A 287 -14.42 -2.28 15.52
CA TYR A 287 -13.11 -2.89 15.64
C TYR A 287 -12.08 -1.88 16.14
N ILE A 288 -11.33 -2.24 17.19
CA ILE A 288 -10.26 -1.42 17.77
C ILE A 288 -8.93 -2.18 17.81
N ASP A 289 -7.83 -1.48 17.51
CA ASP A 289 -6.47 -1.94 17.80
C ASP A 289 -6.13 -1.52 19.24
N ASP A 290 -5.78 -2.48 20.12
CA ASP A 290 -5.31 -2.20 21.48
C ASP A 290 -3.97 -1.46 21.43
N ILE A 291 -3.87 -0.38 22.20
CA ILE A 291 -2.68 0.48 22.33
C ILE A 291 -2.15 0.52 23.76
N ASN A 292 -2.56 -0.41 24.63
CA ASN A 292 -2.09 -0.46 26.00
C ASN A 292 -0.56 -0.67 26.06
N GLU A 293 0.14 0.28 26.67
CA GLU A 293 1.60 0.22 26.83
C GLU A 293 2.01 -0.57 28.08
N ASN A 294 1.07 -0.84 29.00
CA ASN A 294 1.33 -1.53 30.27
C ASN A 294 1.33 -3.06 30.10
N VAL A 295 2.27 -3.58 29.32
CA VAL A 295 2.47 -5.04 29.19
C VAL A 295 3.26 -5.56 30.38
N ASN A 296 2.75 -6.58 31.07
CA ASN A 296 3.43 -7.23 32.17
C ASN A 296 4.72 -7.92 31.66
N PRO A 297 5.92 -7.60 32.17
CA PRO A 297 7.16 -8.25 31.72
C PRO A 297 7.18 -9.78 31.87
N SER A 298 6.42 -10.32 32.84
CA SER A 298 6.31 -11.76 33.06
C SER A 298 5.40 -12.47 32.06
N ASN A 299 4.52 -11.74 31.37
CA ASN A 299 3.70 -12.26 30.29
C ASN A 299 3.65 -11.24 29.13
N PRO A 300 4.68 -11.24 28.25
CA PRO A 300 4.87 -10.21 27.24
C PRO A 300 3.86 -10.26 26.09
N TYR A 301 3.03 -11.31 26.02
CA TYR A 301 2.05 -11.52 24.95
C TYR A 301 0.62 -11.40 25.46
N PRO A 302 -0.32 -10.93 24.62
CA PRO A 302 -0.13 -10.40 23.27
C PRO A 302 0.60 -9.04 23.30
N VAL A 303 1.42 -8.75 22.28
CA VAL A 303 2.16 -7.48 22.19
C VAL A 303 1.30 -6.45 21.44
N PRO A 304 0.77 -5.41 22.10
CA PRO A 304 -0.10 -4.44 21.47
C PRO A 304 0.59 -3.67 20.34
N LYS A 305 -0.22 -2.98 19.54
CA LYS A 305 0.29 -2.20 18.42
C LYS A 305 0.70 -0.83 18.93
N GLU A 306 1.92 -0.42 18.60
CA GLU A 306 2.38 0.92 18.97
C GLU A 306 1.57 2.00 18.26
N VAL A 307 1.29 3.10 18.95
CA VAL A 307 0.60 4.26 18.38
C VAL A 307 1.34 4.80 17.15
N SER A 308 2.67 4.76 17.19
CA SER A 308 3.54 5.14 16.07
C SER A 308 3.27 4.30 14.81
N ALA A 309 2.97 3.00 14.97
CA ALA A 309 2.69 2.09 13.88
C ALA A 309 1.32 2.36 13.21
N LEU A 310 0.39 3.01 13.92
CA LEU A 310 -0.91 3.44 13.36
C LEU A 310 -0.76 4.65 12.43
N ILE A 311 0.24 5.49 12.69
CA ILE A 311 0.60 6.64 11.86
C ILE A 311 1.55 6.22 10.75
N ARG A 312 2.34 5.15 10.96
CA ARG A 312 3.32 4.69 10.01
C ARG A 312 2.69 4.18 8.72
N SER A 313 3.36 4.46 7.62
CA SER A 313 3.05 3.99 6.28
C SER A 313 4.33 3.68 5.53
N SER A 314 4.25 2.91 4.45
CA SER A 314 5.42 2.51 3.66
C SER A 314 6.23 3.68 3.08
N VAL A 315 5.57 4.77 2.69
CA VAL A 315 6.21 5.97 2.13
C VAL A 315 5.83 7.19 2.96
N MET A 316 6.84 7.89 3.50
CA MET A 316 6.71 9.06 4.35
C MET A 316 6.93 10.38 3.62
N PRO A 317 6.51 11.53 4.21
CA PRO A 317 6.75 12.84 3.62
C PRO A 317 8.22 13.15 3.33
N GLN A 318 9.14 12.62 4.14
CA GLN A 318 10.58 12.76 3.90
C GLN A 318 11.02 11.95 2.67
N ASP A 319 10.48 10.75 2.47
CA ASP A 319 10.77 9.95 1.28
C ASP A 319 10.32 10.69 0.01
N HIS A 320 9.11 11.26 0.02
CA HIS A 320 8.64 12.09 -1.10
C HIS A 320 9.52 13.32 -1.33
N LEU A 321 10.06 13.94 -0.28
CA LEU A 321 11.01 15.05 -0.43
C LEU A 321 12.32 14.58 -1.06
N ASN A 322 12.86 13.45 -0.62
CA ASN A 322 14.06 12.84 -1.20
C ASN A 322 13.84 12.55 -2.70
N TYR A 323 12.72 11.94 -3.07
CA TYR A 323 12.37 11.72 -4.47
C TYR A 323 12.20 13.02 -5.24
N THR A 324 11.59 14.05 -4.65
CA THR A 324 11.46 15.39 -5.28
C THR A 324 12.83 15.94 -5.68
N LEU A 325 13.81 15.86 -4.77
CA LEU A 325 15.19 16.29 -5.04
C LEU A 325 15.82 15.47 -6.16
N THR A 326 15.68 14.15 -6.14
CA THR A 326 16.17 13.27 -7.21
C THR A 326 15.59 13.66 -8.58
N TRP A 327 14.27 13.84 -8.68
CA TRP A 327 13.61 14.16 -9.95
C TRP A 327 13.99 15.53 -10.48
N TYR A 328 14.12 16.54 -9.61
CA TYR A 328 14.59 17.85 -10.05
C TYR A 328 16.08 17.89 -10.40
N ALA A 329 16.92 17.09 -9.74
CA ALA A 329 18.31 16.93 -10.15
C ALA A 329 18.41 16.30 -11.55
N CYS A 330 17.63 15.24 -11.82
CA CYS A 330 17.54 14.65 -13.16
C CYS A 330 17.04 15.66 -14.19
N CYS A 331 15.99 16.42 -13.87
CA CYS A 331 15.44 17.48 -14.70
C CYS A 331 16.52 18.50 -15.07
N PHE A 332 17.23 19.04 -14.07
CA PHE A 332 18.31 20.00 -14.28
C PHE A 332 19.39 19.45 -15.21
N PHE A 333 19.84 18.21 -14.97
CA PHE A 333 20.86 17.56 -15.79
C PHE A 333 20.39 17.41 -17.26
N GLN A 334 19.15 16.95 -17.48
CA GLN A 334 18.62 16.76 -18.82
C GLN A 334 18.44 18.07 -19.59
N PHE A 335 17.91 19.11 -18.94
CA PHE A 335 17.79 20.43 -19.55
C PHE A 335 19.16 21.05 -19.86
N SER A 336 20.12 20.92 -18.93
CA SER A 336 21.51 21.38 -19.13
C SER A 336 22.15 20.67 -20.34
N ASN A 337 22.01 19.35 -20.43
CA ASN A 337 22.53 18.57 -21.55
C ASN A 337 21.89 18.97 -22.88
N ALA A 338 20.55 19.10 -22.92
CA ALA A 338 19.83 19.54 -24.13
C ALA A 338 20.26 20.94 -24.57
N CYS A 339 20.47 21.87 -23.63
CA CYS A 339 20.96 23.21 -23.90
C CYS A 339 22.38 23.20 -24.48
N MET A 340 23.30 22.43 -23.86
CA MET A 340 24.67 22.26 -24.36
C MET A 340 24.70 21.69 -25.77
N HIS A 341 23.89 20.67 -26.07
CA HIS A 341 23.75 20.15 -27.43
C HIS A 341 23.26 21.19 -28.43
N MET A 342 22.28 22.03 -28.05
CA MET A 342 21.80 23.12 -28.92
C MET A 342 22.88 24.18 -29.17
N LEU A 343 23.64 24.55 -28.14
CA LEU A 343 24.75 25.50 -28.26
C LEU A 343 25.86 24.98 -29.18
N ILE A 344 26.23 23.71 -29.05
CA ILE A 344 27.21 23.06 -29.93
C ILE A 344 26.73 23.05 -31.38
N LEU A 345 25.46 22.68 -31.63
CA LEU A 345 24.88 22.69 -32.98
C LEU A 345 24.82 24.10 -33.58
N LEU A 346 24.52 25.12 -32.76
CA LEU A 346 24.54 26.51 -33.19
C LEU A 346 25.95 26.97 -33.56
N HIS A 347 26.94 26.65 -32.73
CA HIS A 347 28.34 27.02 -32.97
C HIS A 347 28.89 26.35 -34.24
N LEU A 348 28.59 25.06 -34.46
CA LEU A 348 28.93 24.35 -35.69
C LEU A 348 28.28 24.98 -36.92
N ALA A 349 26.99 25.35 -36.84
CA ALA A 349 26.29 26.01 -37.94
C ALA A 349 26.92 27.37 -38.31
N ILE A 350 27.33 28.16 -37.31
CA ILE A 350 28.02 29.43 -37.51
C ILE A 350 29.38 29.21 -38.18
N LEU A 351 30.17 28.24 -37.72
CA LEU A 351 31.48 27.92 -38.31
C LEU A 351 31.35 27.49 -39.78
N ILE A 352 30.36 26.63 -40.09
CA ILE A 352 30.08 26.22 -41.47
C ILE A 352 29.69 27.42 -42.33
N PHE A 353 28.82 28.30 -41.83
CA PHE A 353 28.38 29.50 -42.55
C PHE A 353 29.55 30.45 -42.84
N VAL A 354 30.42 30.71 -41.86
CA VAL A 354 31.63 31.52 -42.04
C VAL A 354 32.57 30.90 -43.06
N PHE A 355 32.78 29.57 -43.00
CA PHE A 355 33.60 28.85 -43.97
C PHE A 355 33.04 28.92 -45.40
N CYS A 356 31.71 28.81 -45.54
CA CYS A 356 31.04 28.98 -46.84
C CYS A 356 31.23 30.39 -47.41
N ILE A 357 31.04 31.43 -46.59
CA ILE A 357 31.28 32.83 -47.02
C ILE A 357 32.73 33.01 -47.46
N PHE A 358 33.68 32.55 -46.64
CA PHE A 358 35.11 32.65 -46.97
C PHE A 358 35.44 31.94 -48.29
N SER A 359 34.90 30.75 -48.50
CA SER A 359 35.08 29.98 -49.73
C SER A 359 34.49 30.69 -50.95
N ILE A 360 33.29 31.27 -50.83
CA ILE A 360 32.63 32.03 -51.91
C ILE A 360 33.46 33.29 -52.27
N CYS A 361 33.94 34.01 -51.26
CA CYS A 361 34.80 35.18 -51.46
C CYS A 361 36.11 34.80 -52.15
N LEU A 362 36.73 33.69 -51.75
CA LEU A 362 37.96 33.19 -52.35
C LEU A 362 37.75 32.81 -53.83
N ILE A 363 36.70 32.06 -54.14
CA ILE A 363 36.35 31.69 -55.53
C ILE A 363 36.08 32.92 -56.39
N SER A 364 35.37 33.91 -55.84
CA SER A 364 35.08 35.18 -56.54
C SER A 364 36.37 35.97 -56.81
N ALA A 365 37.29 36.04 -55.85
CA ALA A 365 38.56 36.74 -56.01
C ALA A 365 39.46 36.08 -57.09
N PHE A 366 39.49 34.75 -57.16
CA PHE A 366 40.21 34.03 -58.22
C PHE A 366 39.59 34.24 -59.60
N SER A 367 38.26 34.31 -59.69
CA SER A 367 37.55 34.54 -60.96
C SER A 367 37.76 35.94 -61.53
N PHE A 368 38.15 36.92 -60.72
CA PHE A 368 38.51 38.27 -61.19
C PHE A 368 39.95 38.37 -61.72
N TYR A 369 40.80 37.40 -61.41
CA TYR A 369 42.23 37.41 -61.75
C TYR A 369 42.56 36.59 -63.01
N LEU A 370 41.61 35.74 -63.44
CA LEU A 370 41.62 34.99 -64.70
C LEU A 370 40.80 35.77 -65.74
#